data_AF-A0A4R6RFN6-F1
#
_entry.id   AF-A0A4R6RFN6-F1
#
_cell.length_a   1.000
_cell.length_b   1.000
_cell.length_c   1.000
_cell.angle_alpha   90.00
_cell.angle_beta   90.00
_cell.angle_gamma   90.00
#
_symmetry.space_group_name_H-M   'P 1'
#
loop_
_entity.id
_entity.type
_entity.pdbx_description
1 polymer ?
#
loop_
_entity_poly.entity_id
_entity_poly.type
_entity_poly.pdbx_seq_one_letter_code
_entity_poly.pdbx_strand_id
1 'polypeptide(L)' 'MSIQSHIAELERRHAALERELEEAHQHPSVDAVRLKELKRRKLHLKDEIAKLSQTVH' A
#
# COMPACT_ATOMS: atom_id res chain seq x y z
N MET A 1 13.51 18.76 -0.56
CA MET A 1 13.04 17.36 -0.59
C MET A 1 11.83 17.33 -1.50
N SER A 2 11.93 16.66 -2.66
CA SER A 2 10.92 16.73 -3.72
C SER A 2 9.76 15.78 -3.46
N ILE A 3 8.55 16.15 -3.90
CA ILE A 3 7.35 15.31 -3.84
C ILE A 3 7.59 13.93 -4.50
N GLN A 4 8.46 13.87 -5.51
CA GLN A 4 8.91 12.61 -6.13
C GLN A 4 9.54 11.62 -5.14
N SER A 5 10.33 12.08 -4.17
CA SER A 5 10.89 11.20 -3.13
C SER A 5 9.81 10.63 -2.21
N HIS A 6 8.76 11.42 -1.94
CA HIS A 6 7.64 10.98 -1.12
C HIS A 6 6.80 9.93 -1.84
N ILE A 7 6.53 10.13 -3.13
CA ILE A 7 5.85 9.13 -3.98
C ILE A 7 6.65 7.81 -4.02
N ALA A 8 7.97 7.88 -4.25
CA ALA A 8 8.82 6.69 -4.27
C ALA A 8 8.83 5.92 -2.94
N GLU A 9 8.73 6.62 -1.80
CA GLU A 9 8.62 5.98 -0.49
C GLU A 9 7.26 5.32 -0.26
N LEU A 10 6.18 5.96 -0.72
CA LEU A 10 4.83 5.39 -0.69
C LEU A 10 4.71 4.16 -1.58
N GLU A 11 5.33 4.17 -2.76
CA GLU A 11 5.40 3.00 -3.66
C GLU A 11 6.16 1.84 -3.01
N ARG A 12 7.28 2.10 -2.33
CA ARG A 12 8.00 1.06 -1.57
C ARG A 12 7.13 0.46 -0.45
N ARG A 13 6.39 1.28 0.28
CA ARG A 13 5.43 0.80 1.29
C ARG A 13 4.30 -0.03 0.68
N HIS A 14 3.80 0.39 -0.49
CA HIS A 14 2.78 -0.36 -1.21
C HIS A 14 3.29 -1.75 -1.62
N ALA A 15 4.51 -1.84 -2.16
CA ALA A 15 5.12 -3.11 -2.53
C ALA A 15 5.32 -4.06 -1.32
N ALA A 16 5.69 -3.51 -0.16
CA ALA A 16 5.81 -4.30 1.08
C ALA A 16 4.44 -4.85 1.54
N LEU A 17 3.38 -4.04 1.49
CA LEU A 17 2.03 -4.47 1.81
C LEU A 17 1.48 -5.52 0.82
N GLU A 18 1.85 -5.45 -0.45
CA GLU A 18 1.50 -6.48 -1.43
C GLU A 18 2.16 -7.82 -1.09
N ARG A 19 3.43 -7.82 -0.69
CA ARG A 19 4.10 -9.04 -0.22
C ARG A 19 3.43 -9.63 1.02
N GLU A 20 3.17 -8.81 2.05
CA GLU A 20 2.45 -9.27 3.25
C GLU A 20 1.08 -9.85 2.91
N LEU A 21 0.39 -9.25 1.94
CA LEU A 21 -0.93 -9.71 1.49
C LEU A 21 -0.84 -11.01 0.68
N GLU A 22 0.22 -11.22 -0.09
CA GLU A 22 0.48 -12.47 -0.82
C GLU A 22 0.83 -13.61 0.14
N GLU A 23 1.68 -13.35 1.14
CA GLU A 23 1.98 -14.29 2.23
C GLU A 23 0.73 -14.64 3.04
N ALA A 24 -0.10 -13.65 3.37
CA ALA A 24 -1.37 -13.87 4.06
C ALA A 24 -2.40 -14.65 3.21
N HIS A 25 -2.40 -14.48 1.88
CA HIS A 25 -3.23 -15.30 0.98
C HIS A 25 -2.75 -16.75 0.92
N GLN A 26 -1.44 -17.01 1.03
CA GLN A 26 -0.90 -18.36 1.07
C GLN A 26 -1.24 -19.10 2.39
N HIS A 27 -1.53 -18.36 3.46
CA HIS A 27 -1.97 -18.91 4.75
C HIS A 27 -3.43 -18.54 5.09
N PRO A 28 -4.43 -19.16 4.42
CA PRO A 28 -5.84 -18.80 4.56
C PRO A 28 -6.46 -19.09 5.94
N SER A 29 -5.80 -19.88 6.79
CA SER A 29 -6.35 -20.33 8.07
C SER A 29 -6.25 -19.30 9.20
N VAL A 30 -5.48 -18.21 9.04
CA VAL A 30 -5.13 -17.32 10.15
C VAL A 30 -5.66 -15.89 9.97
N ASP A 31 -5.92 -15.42 8.76
CA ASP A 31 -5.75 -13.97 8.50
C ASP A 31 -6.87 -13.27 7.71
N ALA A 32 -8.13 -13.69 7.82
CA ALA A 32 -9.25 -12.94 7.21
C ALA A 32 -9.31 -11.47 7.70
N VAL A 33 -9.00 -11.22 8.97
CA VAL A 33 -8.93 -9.86 9.56
C VAL A 33 -7.74 -9.08 9.00
N ARG A 34 -6.56 -9.71 8.97
CA ARG A 34 -5.33 -9.09 8.49
C ARG A 34 -5.38 -8.78 7.01
N LEU A 35 -5.98 -9.65 6.20
CA LEU A 35 -6.25 -9.41 4.78
C LEU A 35 -7.11 -8.16 4.57
N LYS A 36 -8.11 -7.97 5.44
CA LYS A 36 -9.02 -6.82 5.37
C LYS A 36 -8.28 -5.53 5.74
N GLU A 37 -7.42 -5.56 6.75
CA GLU A 37 -6.56 -4.43 7.11
C GLU A 37 -5.52 -4.10 6.03
N LEU A 38 -4.86 -5.11 5.47
CA LEU A 38 -3.88 -4.95 4.41
C LEU A 38 -4.50 -4.34 3.16
N LYS A 39 -5.69 -4.82 2.73
CA LYS A 39 -6.45 -4.21 1.63
C LYS A 39 -6.81 -2.75 1.92
N ARG A 40 -7.19 -2.42 3.15
CA ARG A 40 -7.54 -1.06 3.57
C ARG A 40 -6.32 -0.12 3.53
N ARG A 41 -5.16 -0.59 4.02
CA ARG A 41 -3.89 0.13 3.95
C ARG A 41 -3.42 0.33 2.50
N LYS A 42 -3.54 -0.71 1.67
CA LYS A 42 -3.23 -0.65 0.23
C LYS A 42 -4.08 0.42 -0.46
N LEU A 43 -5.38 0.47 -0.16
CA LEU A 43 -6.28 1.49 -0.71
C LEU A 43 -5.86 2.90 -0.27
N HIS A 44 -5.56 3.09 1.01
CA HIS A 44 -5.15 4.39 1.55
C HIS A 44 -3.85 4.91 0.92
N LEU A 45 -2.85 4.05 0.77
CA LEU A 45 -1.59 4.41 0.09
C LEU A 45 -1.83 4.78 -1.37
N LYS A 46 -2.72 4.06 -2.07
CA LYS A 46 -3.07 4.35 -3.45
C LYS A 46 -3.76 5.71 -3.57
N ASP A 47 -4.66 6.04 -2.65
CA ASP A 47 -5.30 7.36 -2.55
C ASP A 47 -4.28 8.47 -2.26
N GLU A 48 -3.36 8.24 -1.32
CA GLU A 48 -2.28 9.20 -1.02
C GLU A 48 -1.38 9.45 -2.24
N ILE A 49 -0.96 8.39 -2.93
CA ILE A 49 -0.16 8.50 -4.17
C ILE A 49 -0.96 9.26 -5.24
N ALA A 50 -2.24 8.93 -5.44
CA ALA A 50 -3.08 9.60 -6.43
C ALA A 50 -3.23 11.10 -6.12
N LYS A 51 -3.44 11.44 -4.85
CA LYS A 51 -3.58 12.82 -4.38
C LYS A 51 -2.28 13.62 -4.53
N LEU A 52 -1.14 13.00 -4.18
CA LEU A 52 0.18 13.60 -4.37
C LEU A 52 0.53 13.75 -5.84
N SER A 53 0.19 12.75 -6.67
CA SER A 53 0.42 12.81 -8.12
C SER A 53 -0.45 13.88 -8.79
N GLN A 54 -1.68 14.09 -8.34
CA GLN A 54 -2.53 15.21 -8.79
C GLN A 54 -1.96 16.57 -8.37
N THR A 55 -1.29 16.65 -7.23
CA THR A 55 -0.71 17.91 -6.72
C THR A 55 0.55 18.32 -7.49
N VAL A 56 1.22 17.38 -8.16
CA VAL A 56 2.46 17.61 -8.94
C VAL A 56 2.17 17.96 -10.40
N HIS A 57 0.93 17.80 -10.87
CA HIS A 57 0.50 18.12 -12.23
C HIS A 57 -0.11 19.52 -12.29
#